data_AF-A0A954ABC2-F1
#
_entry.id   AF-A0A954ABC2-F1
#
_cell.length_a   1.000
_cell.length_b   1.000
_cell.length_c   1.000
_cell.angle_alpha   90.00
_cell.angle_beta   90.00
_cell.angle_gamma   90.00
#
_symmetry.space_group_name_H-M   'P 1'
#
loop_
_entity.id
_entity.type
_entity.pdbx_description
1 polymer ?
#
loop_
_entity_poly.entity_id
_entity_poly.type
_entity_poly.pdbx_seq_one_letter_code
_entity_poly.pdbx_strand_id
1 'polypeptide(L)'
;MRIVLFAGQLSYSNPALYTVALTRGLVDRGHDVQVVVHGGPLADRLEEIGCEVYRFRSGFLAQRRLAQFLREFKPQISQATGGQLALATGARLARAAEVPLIHTIHAWLSQDQAERYPPEVAHFVVVNQTLREHLVNERNVRKTMIRVIPYGVEPQEIARVSHEEKIPVIGTVGRLAQGRRHDEFIR
;
A
#
# COMPACT_ATOMS: atom_id res chain seq x y z
N MET A 1 17.30 6.33 6.69
CA MET A 1 16.79 7.14 5.56
C MET A 1 15.44 7.71 5.96
N ARG A 2 15.03 8.84 5.37
CA ARG A 2 13.71 9.43 5.58
C ARG A 2 12.76 9.07 4.45
N ILE A 3 11.72 8.30 4.76
CA ILE A 3 10.81 7.71 3.78
C ILE A 3 9.40 8.19 4.07
N VAL A 4 8.70 8.69 3.06
CA VAL A 4 7.27 8.99 3.17
C VAL A 4 6.45 7.96 2.40
N LEU A 5 5.46 7.38 3.08
CA LEU A 5 4.51 6.47 2.48
C LEU A 5 3.17 7.17 2.23
N PHE A 6 2.62 7.01 1.04
CA PHE A 6 1.29 7.49 0.67
C PHE A 6 0.35 6.30 0.57
N ALA A 7 -0.59 6.24 1.50
CA ALA A 7 -1.59 5.19 1.57
C ALA A 7 -2.99 5.73 1.27
N GLY A 8 -3.83 4.87 0.72
CA GLY A 8 -5.25 5.14 0.55
C GLY A 8 -5.99 5.04 1.89
N GLN A 9 -7.22 4.54 1.85
CA GLN A 9 -7.95 4.20 3.06
C GLN A 9 -7.41 2.88 3.64
N LEU A 10 -6.91 2.92 4.88
CA LEU A 10 -6.32 1.79 5.59
C LEU A 10 -7.39 0.92 6.25
N SER A 11 -8.14 0.18 5.43
CA SER A 11 -9.11 -0.85 5.83
C SER A 11 -8.49 -2.25 5.86
N TYR A 12 -9.14 -3.26 6.44
CA TYR A 12 -8.65 -4.66 6.46
C TYR A 12 -8.64 -5.28 5.05
N SER A 13 -7.59 -4.95 4.30
CA SER A 13 -7.35 -5.34 2.92
C SER A 13 -5.84 -5.54 2.71
N ASN A 14 -5.47 -6.37 1.74
CA ASN A 14 -4.06 -6.68 1.48
C ASN A 14 -3.18 -5.42 1.23
N PRO A 15 -3.60 -4.40 0.47
CA PRO A 15 -2.80 -3.17 0.29
C PRO A 15 -2.54 -2.42 1.60
N ALA A 16 -3.54 -2.34 2.47
CA ALA A 16 -3.42 -1.65 3.74
C ALA A 16 -2.57 -2.45 4.74
N LEU A 17 -2.78 -3.76 4.83
CA LEU A 17 -1.95 -4.65 5.67
C LEU A 17 -0.50 -4.64 5.20
N TYR A 18 -0.26 -4.61 3.88
CA TYR A 18 1.06 -4.42 3.32
C TYR A 18 1.68 -3.09 3.74
N THR A 19 0.92 -1.99 3.73
CA THR A 19 1.42 -0.69 4.16
C THR A 19 1.86 -0.74 5.62
N VAL A 20 1.07 -1.38 6.49
CA VAL A 20 1.42 -1.57 7.91
C VAL A 20 2.69 -2.41 8.06
N ALA A 21 2.76 -3.57 7.39
CA ALA A 21 3.92 -4.45 7.45
C ALA A 21 5.19 -3.82 6.87
N LEU A 22 5.07 -3.10 5.75
CA LEU A 22 6.17 -2.33 5.15
C LEU A 22 6.66 -1.27 6.12
N THR A 23 5.74 -0.49 6.70
CA THR A 23 6.07 0.56 7.66
C THR A 23 6.86 -0.01 8.84
N ARG A 24 6.34 -1.07 9.48
CA ARG A 24 7.04 -1.78 10.57
C ARG A 24 8.43 -2.22 10.15
N GLY A 25 8.54 -2.93 9.03
CA GLY A 25 9.81 -3.43 8.54
C GLY A 25 10.83 -2.34 8.19
N LEU A 26 10.39 -1.14 7.80
CA LEU A 26 11.26 0.02 7.57
C LEU A 26 11.72 0.64 8.89
N VAL A 27 10.80 0.82 9.85
CA VAL A 27 11.12 1.34 11.20
C VAL A 27 12.08 0.42 11.93
N ASP A 28 11.83 -0.89 11.93
CA ASP A 28 12.69 -1.90 12.57
C ASP A 28 14.12 -1.90 11.99
N ARG A 29 14.30 -1.42 10.75
CA ARG A 29 15.60 -1.26 10.10
C ARG A 29 16.26 0.11 10.37
N GLY A 30 15.71 0.91 11.29
CA GLY A 30 16.24 2.22 11.65
C GLY A 30 16.01 3.29 10.58
N HIS A 31 14.92 3.20 9.81
CA HIS A 31 14.51 4.28 8.93
C HIS A 31 13.47 5.16 9.61
N ASP A 32 13.55 6.46 9.35
CA ASP A 32 12.53 7.41 9.76
C ASP A 32 11.41 7.32 8.73
N VAL A 33 10.21 7.00 9.18
CA VAL A 33 9.06 6.78 8.30
C VAL A 33 7.90 7.66 8.74
N GLN A 34 7.38 8.44 7.80
CA GLN A 34 6.11 9.15 7.94
C GLN A 34 5.10 8.55 6.98
N VAL A 35 3.82 8.56 7.36
CA VAL A 35 2.75 8.03 6.53
C VAL A 35 1.66 9.08 6.31
N VAL A 36 1.28 9.29 5.06
CA VAL A 36 0.11 10.07 4.68
C VAL A 36 -1.03 9.11 4.34
N VAL A 37 -2.14 9.20 5.06
CA VAL A 37 -3.27 8.26 4.94
C VAL A 37 -4.57 8.99 4.63
N HIS A 38 -5.48 8.36 3.89
CA HIS A 38 -6.82 8.89 3.64
C HIS A 38 -7.85 8.44 4.71
N GLY A 39 -7.35 8.02 5.89
CA GLY A 39 -8.15 7.48 6.99
C GLY A 39 -8.21 5.94 7.00
N GLY A 40 -9.08 5.39 7.85
CA GLY A 40 -9.27 3.94 8.03
C GLY A 40 -8.80 3.42 9.39
N PRO A 41 -9.35 2.28 9.84
CA PRO A 41 -9.11 1.74 11.19
C PRO A 41 -7.67 1.30 11.44
N LEU A 42 -6.89 1.00 10.39
CA LEU A 42 -5.49 0.60 10.55
C LEU A 42 -4.52 1.78 10.62
N ALA A 43 -4.99 3.03 10.58
CA ALA A 43 -4.12 4.19 10.75
C ALA A 43 -3.50 4.25 12.15
N ASP A 44 -4.25 3.90 13.18
CA ASP A 44 -3.79 3.93 14.58
C ASP A 44 -2.65 2.90 14.81
N ARG A 45 -2.69 1.78 14.08
CA ARG A 45 -1.60 0.78 14.08
C ARG A 45 -0.27 1.32 13.59
N LEU A 46 -0.27 2.33 12.70
CA LEU A 46 0.96 2.96 12.24
C LEU A 46 1.55 3.88 13.32
N GLU A 47 0.70 4.56 14.07
CA GLU A 47 1.12 5.39 15.22
C GLU A 47 1.73 4.50 16.32
N GLU A 48 1.12 3.34 16.60
CA GLU A 48 1.67 2.32 17.52
C GLU A 48 3.04 1.76 17.09
N ILE A 49 3.35 1.74 15.79
CA ILE A 49 4.66 1.35 15.25
C ILE A 49 5.72 2.43 15.52
N GLY A 50 5.32 3.63 15.97
CA GLY A 50 6.21 4.77 16.17
C GLY A 50 6.34 5.66 14.94
N CYS A 51 5.43 5.53 13.96
CA CYS A 51 5.39 6.43 12.81
C CYS A 51 4.50 7.63 13.06
N GLU A 52 4.95 8.79 12.59
CA GLU A 52 4.09 9.97 12.53
C GLU A 52 3.16 9.86 11.32
N VAL A 53 1.85 9.97 11.59
CA VAL A 53 0.79 9.77 10.60
C VAL A 53 0.08 11.08 10.30
N TYR A 54 0.14 11.52 9.05
CA TYR A 54 -0.67 12.63 8.55
C TYR A 54 -1.97 12.11 7.94
N ARG A 55 -3.10 12.40 8.60
CA ARG A 55 -4.43 12.07 8.10
C ARG A 55 -4.89 13.14 7.10
N PHE A 56 -4.84 12.79 5.83
CA PHE A 56 -5.17 13.69 4.74
C PHE A 56 -6.64 14.13 4.79
N ARG A 57 -6.86 15.43 4.62
CA ARG A 57 -8.18 16.06 4.44
C ARG A 57 -8.17 16.86 3.14
N SER A 58 -9.33 16.95 2.49
CA SER A 58 -9.49 17.80 1.31
C SER A 58 -9.45 19.29 1.69
N GLY A 59 -9.09 20.14 0.72
CA GLY A 59 -9.11 21.61 0.85
C GLY A 59 -7.72 22.26 0.90
N PHE A 60 -7.68 23.55 0.58
CA PHE A 60 -6.44 24.31 0.40
C PHE A 60 -5.57 24.38 1.67
N LEU A 61 -6.16 24.61 2.85
CA LEU A 61 -5.41 24.66 4.10
C LEU A 61 -4.79 23.29 4.46
N ALA A 62 -5.53 22.21 4.21
CA ALA A 62 -5.03 20.86 4.45
C ALA A 62 -3.88 20.52 3.50
N GLN A 63 -3.91 21.03 2.26
CA GLN A 63 -2.81 20.91 1.32
C GLN A 63 -1.56 21.67 1.77
N ARG A 64 -1.74 22.89 2.29
CA ARG A 64 -0.62 23.69 2.81
C ARG A 64 0.01 23.03 4.05
N ARG A 65 -0.81 22.48 4.96
CA ARG A 65 -0.34 21.74 6.14
C ARG A 65 0.41 20.47 5.76
N LEU A 66 -0.09 19.72 4.79
CA LEU A 66 0.60 18.54 4.26
C LEU A 66 1.95 18.93 3.66
N ALA A 67 2.01 20.00 2.87
CA ALA A 67 3.26 20.47 2.29
C ALA A 67 4.28 20.90 3.38
N GLN A 68 3.81 21.52 4.47
CA GLN A 68 4.66 21.86 5.61
C GLN A 68 5.18 20.62 6.32
N PHE A 69 4.29 19.68 6.67
CA PHE A 69 4.63 18.38 7.28
C PHE A 69 5.76 17.68 6.52
N LEU A 70 5.65 17.60 5.19
CA LEU A 70 6.67 16.96 4.35
C LEU A 70 7.95 17.79 4.22
N ARG A 71 7.86 19.12 4.21
CA ARG A 71 9.05 20.00 4.14
C ARG A 71 9.88 19.93 5.41
N GLU A 72 9.23 19.82 6.57
CA GLU A 72 9.91 19.65 7.86
C GLU A 72 10.61 18.29 7.92
N PHE A 73 9.94 17.24 7.46
CA PHE A 73 10.52 15.91 7.38
C PHE A 73 11.67 15.80 6.37
N LYS A 74 11.57 16.47 5.21
CA LYS A 74 12.51 16.39 4.08
C LYS A 74 12.75 14.93 3.64
N PRO A 75 11.74 14.27 3.06
CA PRO A 75 11.87 12.89 2.61
C PRO A 75 13.02 12.75 1.60
N GLN A 76 13.59 11.55 1.51
CA GLN A 76 14.58 11.18 0.50
C GLN A 76 13.97 10.25 -0.56
N ILE A 77 12.94 9.50 -0.17
CA ILE A 77 12.18 8.58 -1.02
C ILE A 77 10.70 8.74 -0.67
N SER A 78 9.86 8.68 -1.70
CA SER A 78 8.42 8.56 -1.54
C SER A 78 7.91 7.23 -2.11
N GLN A 79 6.89 6.65 -1.49
CA GLN A 79 6.26 5.44 -2.00
C GLN A 79 4.74 5.49 -1.86
N ALA A 80 4.02 5.30 -2.98
CA ALA A 80 2.57 5.15 -2.99
C ALA A 80 2.18 3.67 -2.95
N THR A 81 1.55 3.25 -1.85
CA THR A 81 1.07 1.88 -1.61
C THR A 81 -0.45 1.75 -1.72
N GLY A 82 -1.16 2.87 -1.78
CA GLY A 82 -2.61 2.90 -1.97
C GLY A 82 -3.05 2.93 -3.43
N GLY A 83 -4.37 2.95 -3.64
CA GLY A 83 -4.97 3.20 -4.94
C GLY A 83 -4.71 4.62 -5.46
N GLN A 84 -5.44 5.01 -6.50
CA GLN A 84 -5.11 6.17 -7.32
C GLN A 84 -5.00 7.52 -6.59
N LEU A 85 -5.81 7.75 -5.54
CA LEU A 85 -5.70 8.95 -4.70
C LEU A 85 -4.34 9.05 -3.98
N ALA A 86 -3.80 7.92 -3.53
CA ALA A 86 -2.49 7.87 -2.90
C ALA A 86 -1.38 8.09 -3.93
N LEU A 87 -1.52 7.51 -5.13
CA LEU A 87 -0.59 7.73 -6.24
C LEU A 87 -0.57 9.21 -6.67
N ALA A 88 -1.73 9.82 -6.88
CA ALA A 88 -1.84 11.22 -7.30
C ALA A 88 -1.29 12.18 -6.22
N THR A 89 -1.60 11.91 -4.95
CA THR A 89 -1.06 12.68 -3.82
C THR A 89 0.46 12.53 -3.73
N GLY A 90 0.96 11.31 -3.85
CA GLY A 90 2.39 11.01 -3.85
C GLY A 90 3.13 11.67 -5.00
N ALA A 91 2.62 11.59 -6.23
CA ALA A 91 3.25 12.18 -7.41
C ALA A 91 3.39 13.70 -7.31
N ARG A 92 2.30 14.38 -6.92
CA ARG A 92 2.32 15.84 -6.74
C ARG A 92 3.37 16.28 -5.71
N LEU A 93 3.54 15.52 -4.63
CA LEU A 93 4.44 15.87 -3.55
C LEU A 93 5.88 15.41 -3.81
N ALA A 94 6.07 14.28 -4.48
CA ALA A 94 7.36 13.83 -5.00
C ALA A 94 7.95 14.88 -5.93
N ARG A 95 7.14 15.45 -6.83
CA ARG A 95 7.53 16.59 -7.66
C ARG A 95 7.94 17.79 -6.83
N ALA A 96 7.13 18.18 -5.85
CA ALA A 96 7.38 19.37 -5.02
C ALA A 96 8.61 19.25 -4.11
N ALA A 97 8.96 18.03 -3.71
CA ALA A 97 10.13 17.73 -2.88
C ALA A 97 11.35 17.26 -3.69
N GLU A 98 11.22 17.15 -5.02
CA GLU A 98 12.25 16.64 -5.93
C GLU A 98 12.81 15.26 -5.53
N VAL A 99 11.93 14.37 -5.06
CA VAL A 99 12.30 13.00 -4.65
C VAL A 99 11.68 11.96 -5.58
N PRO A 100 12.33 10.79 -5.76
CA PRO A 100 11.75 9.71 -6.53
C PRO A 100 10.47 9.17 -5.88
N LEU A 101 9.50 8.79 -6.72
CA LEU A 101 8.30 8.07 -6.31
C LEU A 101 8.39 6.60 -6.72
N ILE A 102 8.17 5.72 -5.75
CA ILE A 102 7.95 4.29 -5.96
C ILE A 102 6.44 4.04 -5.93
N HIS A 103 5.88 3.28 -6.87
CA HIS A 103 4.49 2.87 -6.83
C HIS A 103 4.35 1.36 -6.60
N THR A 104 3.62 0.96 -5.55
CA THR A 104 3.29 -0.44 -5.30
C THR A 104 1.92 -0.78 -5.86
N ILE A 105 1.88 -1.78 -6.74
CA ILE A 105 0.65 -2.23 -7.39
C ILE A 105 0.24 -3.57 -6.78
N HIS A 106 -0.95 -3.56 -6.17
CA HIS A 106 -1.48 -4.69 -5.40
C HIS A 106 -2.48 -5.54 -6.17
N ALA A 107 -3.17 -4.94 -7.13
CA ALA A 107 -4.16 -5.57 -7.99
C ALA A 107 -4.31 -4.70 -9.24
N TRP A 108 -4.84 -5.30 -10.30
CA TRP A 108 -5.27 -4.57 -11.48
C TRP A 108 -6.76 -4.31 -11.39
N LEU A 109 -7.17 -3.04 -11.39
CA LEU A 109 -8.58 -2.68 -11.54
C LEU A 109 -8.80 -2.27 -13.00
N SER A 110 -9.93 -2.65 -13.59
CA SER A 110 -10.27 -2.29 -14.97
C SER A 110 -10.27 -0.77 -15.24
N GLN A 111 -10.41 0.04 -14.19
CA GLN A 111 -10.29 1.50 -14.24
C GLN A 111 -8.83 1.99 -14.44
N ASP A 112 -7.82 1.16 -14.17
CA ASP A 112 -6.39 1.47 -14.35
C ASP A 112 -5.95 1.40 -15.84
N GLN A 113 -6.84 0.96 -16.74
CA GLN A 113 -6.54 0.75 -18.16
C GLN A 113 -6.29 2.05 -18.94
N ALA A 114 -6.81 3.20 -18.50
CA ALA A 114 -6.77 4.43 -19.30
C ALA A 114 -5.62 5.40 -18.95
N GLU A 115 -4.96 5.26 -17.79
CA GLU A 115 -4.09 6.33 -17.29
C GLU A 115 -2.60 6.06 -17.41
N ARG A 116 -1.89 6.98 -18.09
CA ARG A 116 -0.44 7.02 -18.04
C ARG A 116 0.01 7.28 -16.60
N TYR A 117 0.98 6.51 -16.13
CA TYR A 117 1.58 6.75 -14.82
C TYR A 117 2.23 8.15 -14.77
N PRO A 118 2.17 8.83 -13.61
CA PRO A 118 2.86 10.09 -13.43
C PRO A 118 4.37 9.96 -13.72
N PRO A 119 5.00 10.96 -14.37
CA PRO A 119 6.43 10.90 -14.71
C PRO A 119 7.36 10.81 -13.49
N GLU A 120 6.87 11.14 -12.29
CA GLU A 120 7.60 11.03 -11.03
C GLU A 120 7.83 9.57 -10.60
N VAL A 121 7.04 8.63 -11.14
CA VAL A 121 7.18 7.21 -10.80
C VAL A 121 8.48 6.67 -11.40
N ALA A 122 9.50 6.57 -10.56
CA ALA A 122 10.82 6.09 -10.92
C ALA A 122 10.86 4.55 -10.96
N HIS A 123 10.11 3.89 -10.07
CA HIS A 123 10.09 2.43 -9.95
C HIS A 123 8.72 1.90 -9.54
N PHE A 124 8.45 0.65 -9.90
CA PHE A 124 7.27 -0.10 -9.54
C PHE A 124 7.64 -1.29 -8.66
N VAL A 125 6.86 -1.50 -7.61
CA VAL A 125 6.84 -2.75 -6.85
C VAL A 125 5.54 -3.47 -7.18
N VAL A 126 5.60 -4.74 -7.55
CA VAL A 126 4.42 -5.56 -7.80
C VAL A 126 4.44 -6.81 -6.94
N VAL A 127 3.27 -7.31 -6.56
CA VAL A 127 3.17 -8.41 -5.59
C VAL A 127 3.28 -9.81 -6.21
N ASN A 128 3.24 -9.93 -7.54
CA ASN A 128 3.39 -11.20 -8.25
C ASN A 128 3.88 -11.00 -9.70
N GLN A 129 4.25 -12.11 -10.36
CA GLN A 129 4.74 -12.08 -11.75
C GLN A 129 3.64 -11.72 -12.76
N THR A 130 2.38 -12.13 -12.51
CA THR A 130 1.26 -11.79 -13.40
C THR A 130 1.10 -10.28 -13.57
N LEU A 131 1.17 -9.52 -12.47
CA LEU A 131 1.15 -8.06 -12.50
C LEU A 131 2.37 -7.48 -13.23
N ARG A 132 3.56 -8.09 -13.07
CA ARG A 132 4.76 -7.66 -13.80
C ARG A 132 4.58 -7.84 -15.30
N GLU A 133 4.14 -9.02 -15.73
CA GLU A 133 3.92 -9.35 -17.14
C GLU A 133 2.92 -8.40 -17.75
N HIS A 134 1.82 -8.12 -17.04
CA HIS A 134 0.82 -7.16 -17.45
C HIS A 134 1.42 -5.73 -17.63
N LEU A 135 2.20 -5.23 -16.66
CA LEU A 135 2.85 -3.91 -16.81
C LEU A 135 3.81 -3.82 -18.00
N VAL A 136 4.52 -4.90 -18.30
CA VAL A 136 5.46 -4.94 -19.42
C VAL A 136 4.70 -5.02 -20.74
N ASN A 137 3.75 -5.95 -20.86
CA ASN A 137 3.11 -6.29 -22.12
C ASN A 137 2.00 -5.31 -22.50
N GLU A 138 1.24 -4.82 -21.51
CA GLU A 138 0.04 -3.99 -21.75
C GLU A 138 0.28 -2.51 -21.45
N ARG A 139 1.22 -2.20 -20.53
CA ARG A 139 1.54 -0.80 -20.16
C ARG A 139 2.88 -0.31 -20.68
N ASN A 140 3.64 -1.16 -21.37
CA ASN A 140 4.96 -0.85 -21.91
C ASN A 140 5.95 -0.32 -20.85
N VAL A 141 5.79 -0.72 -19.59
CA VAL A 141 6.74 -0.35 -18.52
C VAL A 141 8.01 -1.16 -18.69
N ARG A 142 9.16 -0.49 -18.65
CA ARG A 142 10.47 -1.16 -18.78
C ARG A 142 10.67 -2.16 -17.65
N LYS A 143 11.11 -3.38 -17.99
CA LYS A 143 11.39 -4.46 -17.02
C LYS A 143 12.34 -4.03 -15.90
N THR A 144 13.28 -3.14 -16.18
CA THR A 144 14.26 -2.61 -15.22
C THR A 144 13.66 -1.70 -14.16
N MET A 145 12.47 -1.13 -14.41
CA MET A 145 11.76 -0.29 -13.45
C MET A 145 10.88 -1.10 -12.50
N ILE A 146 10.68 -2.40 -12.74
CA ILE A 146 9.73 -3.23 -12.00
C ILE A 146 10.47 -4.24 -11.12
N ARG A 147 10.13 -4.28 -9.84
CA ARG A 147 10.56 -5.33 -8.91
C ARG A 147 9.36 -6.10 -8.37
N VAL A 148 9.45 -7.43 -8.40
CA VAL A 148 8.44 -8.29 -7.79
C VAL A 148 8.81 -8.54 -6.33
N ILE A 149 7.93 -8.14 -5.42
CA ILE A 149 8.07 -8.35 -3.97
C ILE A 149 6.73 -8.89 -3.46
N PRO A 150 6.62 -10.21 -3.22
CA PRO A 150 5.41 -10.80 -2.66
C PRO A 150 5.05 -10.24 -1.28
N TYR A 151 3.79 -10.41 -0.87
CA TYR A 151 3.40 -10.07 0.50
C TYR A 151 4.19 -10.90 1.52
N GLY A 152 4.69 -10.24 2.55
CA GLY A 152 5.21 -10.92 3.73
C GLY A 152 4.05 -11.44 4.58
N VAL A 153 4.19 -12.66 5.10
CA VAL A 153 3.28 -13.24 6.09
C VAL A 153 4.10 -13.50 7.34
N GLU A 154 3.71 -12.90 8.45
CA GLU A 154 4.29 -13.25 9.75
C GLU A 154 3.72 -14.62 10.17
N PRO A 155 4.56 -15.65 10.36
CA PRO A 155 4.09 -16.92 10.88
C PRO A 155 3.60 -16.71 12.31
N GLN A 156 2.29 -16.84 12.54
CA GLN A 156 1.76 -16.91 13.89
C GLN A 156 1.88 -18.35 14.40
N GLU A 157 2.43 -18.51 15.60
CA GLU A 157 2.27 -19.75 16.36
C GLU A 157 0.82 -19.86 16.81
N ILE A 158 -0.01 -20.46 15.95
CA ILE A 158 -1.40 -20.72 16.29
C ILE A 158 -1.41 -22.00 17.13
N ALA A 159 -1.74 -21.86 18.42
CA ALA A 159 -2.06 -23.01 19.25
C ALA A 159 -3.18 -23.80 18.57
N ARG A 160 -2.89 -25.05 18.20
CA ARG A 160 -3.89 -25.93 17.61
C ARG A 160 -4.93 -26.25 18.68
N VAL A 161 -6.05 -25.56 18.64
CA VAL A 161 -7.20 -25.92 19.47
C VAL A 161 -7.79 -27.18 18.87
N SER A 162 -7.69 -28.30 19.60
CA SER A 162 -8.38 -29.53 19.25
C SER A 162 -9.86 -29.34 19.56
N HIS A 163 -10.70 -29.24 18.53
CA HIS A 163 -12.15 -29.33 18.72
C HIS A 163 -12.51 -30.80 18.96
N GLU A 164 -13.20 -31.10 20.07
CA GLU A 164 -13.65 -32.46 20.41
C GLU A 164 -14.67 -32.99 19.38
N GLU A 165 -15.43 -32.07 18.76
CA GLU A 165 -16.34 -32.37 17.66
C GLU A 165 -15.59 -32.44 16.33
N LYS A 166 -15.61 -33.63 15.71
CA LYS A 166 -14.93 -33.94 14.43
C LYS A 166 -15.76 -33.53 13.20
N ILE A 167 -16.44 -32.38 13.25
CA ILE A 167 -17.17 -31.88 12.07
C ILE A 167 -16.13 -31.27 11.12
N PRO A 168 -16.08 -31.68 9.84
CA PRO A 168 -15.16 -31.07 8.88
C PRO A 168 -15.56 -29.61 8.65
N VAL A 169 -14.63 -28.69 8.95
CA VAL A 169 -14.81 -27.26 8.73
C VAL A 169 -14.08 -26.87 7.46
N ILE A 170 -14.82 -26.28 6.51
CA ILE A 170 -14.26 -25.59 5.35
C ILE A 170 -14.43 -24.10 5.62
N GLY A 171 -13.34 -23.33 5.56
CA GLY A 171 -13.34 -21.89 5.81
C GLY A 171 -12.88 -21.10 4.58
N THR A 172 -13.52 -19.95 4.35
CA THR A 172 -13.04 -18.92 3.42
C THR A 172 -12.77 -17.64 4.20
N VAL A 173 -11.68 -16.95 3.85
CA VAL A 173 -11.29 -15.69 4.50
C VAL A 173 -11.07 -14.63 3.44
N GLY A 174 -11.80 -13.53 3.55
CA GLY A 174 -11.64 -12.37 2.67
C GLY A 174 -12.85 -11.46 2.74
N ARG A 175 -12.71 -10.24 2.21
CA ARG A 175 -13.83 -9.32 2.09
C ARG A 175 -14.95 -9.96 1.26
N LEU A 176 -16.18 -9.85 1.74
CA LEU A 176 -17.37 -10.18 0.96
C LEU A 176 -17.50 -9.15 -0.17
N ALA A 177 -17.14 -9.55 -1.38
CA ALA A 177 -17.15 -8.70 -2.56
C ALA A 177 -17.37 -9.55 -3.82
N GLN A 178 -18.00 -8.95 -4.83
CA GLN A 178 -18.18 -9.57 -6.13
C GLN A 178 -16.80 -9.93 -6.75
N GLY A 179 -16.72 -11.09 -7.39
CA GLY A 179 -15.46 -11.61 -7.96
C GLY A 179 -14.57 -12.37 -6.98
N ARG A 180 -14.92 -12.44 -5.69
CA ARG A 180 -14.24 -13.31 -4.71
C ARG A 180 -14.82 -14.74 -4.66
N ARG A 181 -15.85 -15.01 -5.45
CA ARG A 181 -16.48 -16.34 -5.63
C ARG A 181 -16.96 -16.97 -4.31
N HIS A 182 -17.28 -16.16 -3.30
CA HIS A 182 -17.87 -16.64 -2.04
C HIS A 182 -19.23 -17.29 -2.25
N ASP A 183 -19.93 -16.91 -3.32
CA ASP A 183 -21.15 -17.53 -3.81
C ASP A 183 -20.96 -18.96 -4.33
N GLU A 184 -19.76 -19.29 -4.81
CA GLU A 184 -19.41 -20.67 -5.18
C GLU A 184 -18.91 -21.47 -3.99
N PHE A 185 -18.33 -20.82 -2.98
CA PHE A 185 -17.86 -21.49 -1.76
C PHE A 185 -18.99 -22.16 -0.97
N ILE A 186 -20.21 -21.61 -1.06
CA ILE A 186 -21.39 -22.10 -0.35
C ILE A 186 -22.24 -23.10 -1.18
N ARG A 187 -21.84 -23.39 -2.42
CA ARG A 187 -22.53 -24.32 -3.32
C ARG A 187 -21.84 -25.68 -3.32
#